data_AF-A0A7D7LI78-F1
#
_entry.id   AF-A0A7D7LI78-F1
#
_cell.length_a   1.000
_cell.length_b   1.000
_cell.length_c   1.000
_cell.angle_alpha   90.00
_cell.angle_beta   90.00
_cell.angle_gamma   90.00
#
_symmetry.space_group_name_H-M   'P 1'
#
loop_
_entity.id
_entity.type
_entity.pdbx_description
1 polymer ?
#
loop_
_entity_poly.entity_id
_entity_poly.type
_entity_poly.pdbx_seq_one_letter_code
_entity_poly.pdbx_strand_id
1 'polypeptide(L)' 'MISNGGYDRQTGDSILASNNTDLVYFGKLYIANSDLPKRLELNAHLNAPDPKTFYAPDAIGYTDYPFL' A
#
# COMPACT_ATOMS: atom_id res chain seq x y z
N MET A 1 -6.56 -17.56 -2.99
CA MET A 1 -5.52 -17.31 -1.97
C MET A 1 -5.15 -15.84 -1.98
N ILE A 2 -4.84 -15.29 -0.80
CA ILE A 2 -4.42 -13.88 -0.64
C ILE A 2 -3.02 -13.89 -0.04
N SER A 3 -2.07 -13.18 -0.66
CA SER A 3 -0.70 -13.07 -0.15
C SER A 3 -0.45 -11.71 0.50
N ASN A 4 0.27 -11.73 1.63
CA ASN A 4 0.77 -10.55 2.33
C ASN A 4 2.26 -10.77 2.65
N GLY A 5 3.10 -9.75 2.44
CA GLY A 5 4.54 -9.91 2.63
C GLY A 5 5.37 -8.63 2.49
N GLY A 6 4.75 -7.45 2.61
CA GLY A 6 5.46 -6.18 2.36
C GLY A 6 5.74 -5.94 0.88
N TYR A 7 4.82 -6.38 0.02
CA TYR A 7 4.89 -6.16 -1.41
C TYR A 7 4.93 -4.67 -1.77
N ASP A 8 5.62 -4.39 -2.86
CA ASP A 8 5.47 -3.20 -3.69
C ASP A 8 4.77 -3.59 -5.01
N ARG A 9 4.67 -2.65 -5.95
CA ARG A 9 4.08 -2.93 -7.27
C ARG A 9 4.74 -4.13 -7.95
N GLN A 10 6.06 -4.09 -8.10
CA GLN A 10 6.80 -5.05 -8.91
C GLN A 10 6.75 -6.45 -8.32
N THR A 11 6.95 -6.57 -7.01
CA THR A 11 6.88 -7.85 -6.29
C THR A 11 5.45 -8.38 -6.22
N GLY A 12 4.44 -7.50 -6.13
CA GLY A 12 3.03 -7.85 -6.25
C GLY A 12 2.66 -8.41 -7.63
N ASP A 13 3.07 -7.72 -8.70
CA ASP A 13 2.86 -8.18 -10.08
C ASP A 13 3.56 -9.53 -10.33
N SER A 14 4.76 -9.70 -9.77
CA SER A 14 5.54 -10.95 -9.91
C SER A 14 4.86 -12.15 -9.24
N ILE A 15 4.32 -11.98 -8.02
CA ILE A 15 3.66 -13.10 -7.32
C ILE A 15 2.33 -13.47 -8.00
N LEU A 16 1.59 -12.51 -8.53
CA LEU A 16 0.39 -12.75 -9.31
C LEU A 16 0.71 -13.51 -10.61
N ALA A 17 1.72 -13.04 -11.36
CA ALA A 17 2.16 -13.69 -12.59
C ALA A 17 2.67 -15.13 -12.39
N SER A 18 3.21 -15.43 -11.20
CA SER A 18 3.65 -16.78 -10.85
C SER A 18 2.51 -17.78 -10.59
N ASN A 19 1.23 -17.35 -10.64
CA ASN A 19 0.04 -18.12 -10.25
C ASN A 19 0.11 -18.68 -8.81
N ASN A 20 0.98 -18.11 -7.97
CA ASN A 20 1.13 -18.50 -6.58
C ASN A 20 0.10 -17.80 -5.68
N THR A 21 -0.66 -16.82 -6.15
CA THR A 21 -1.75 -16.18 -5.38
C THR A 21 -2.77 -15.56 -6.33
N ASP A 22 -4.01 -15.39 -5.88
CA ASP A 22 -5.06 -14.72 -6.65
C ASP A 22 -5.12 -13.22 -6.33
N LEU A 23 -4.69 -12.84 -5.13
CA LEU A 23 -4.74 -11.46 -4.62
C LEU A 23 -3.48 -11.12 -3.82
N VAL A 24 -3.13 -9.82 -3.81
CA VAL A 24 -2.06 -9.25 -3.00
C VAL A 24 -2.66 -8.22 -2.04
N TYR A 25 -2.31 -8.35 -0.76
CA TYR A 25 -2.69 -7.43 0.30
C TYR A 25 -1.55 -6.45 0.60
N PHE A 26 -1.90 -5.17 0.75
CA PHE A 26 -0.98 -4.10 1.13
C PHE A 26 -1.43 -3.47 2.45
N GLY A 27 -0.59 -3.55 3.49
CA GLY A 27 -0.86 -2.91 4.78
C GLY A 27 -0.28 -1.50 4.86
N LYS A 28 1.03 -1.41 5.12
CA LYS A 28 1.74 -0.13 5.35
C LYS A 28 1.59 0.88 4.21
N LEU A 29 1.60 0.42 2.96
CA LEU A 29 1.41 1.31 1.81
C LEU A 29 0.00 1.92 1.79
N TYR A 30 -1.03 1.17 2.19
CA TYR A 30 -2.40 1.65 2.21
C TYR A 30 -2.66 2.65 3.34
N ILE A 31 -1.93 2.55 4.46
CA ILE A 31 -1.99 3.56 5.54
C ILE A 31 -1.64 4.95 5.00
N ALA A 32 -0.57 5.05 4.19
CA ALA A 32 -0.10 6.33 3.67
C ALA A 32 -0.74 6.75 2.33
N ASN A 33 -1.43 5.83 1.65
CA ASN A 33 -1.95 6.03 0.30
C ASN A 33 -3.36 5.44 0.23
N SER A 34 -4.37 6.23 0.62
CA SER A 34 -5.78 5.82 0.52
C SER A 34 -6.21 5.53 -0.93
N ASP A 35 -5.54 6.15 -1.89
CA ASP A 35 -5.66 6.00 -3.34
C ASP A 35 -4.59 5.05 -3.94
N LEU A 36 -4.02 4.15 -3.13
CA LEU A 36 -2.95 3.23 -3.54
C LEU A 36 -3.23 2.51 -4.88
N PRO A 37 -4.44 1.96 -5.15
CA PRO A 37 -4.70 1.30 -6.44
C PRO A 37 -4.45 2.21 -7.63
N LYS A 38 -4.83 3.50 -7.54
CA LYS A 38 -4.64 4.45 -8.63
C LYS A 38 -3.17 4.82 -8.80
N ARG A 39 -2.44 4.96 -7.69
CA ARG A 39 -0.99 5.19 -7.73
C ARG A 39 -0.24 4.03 -8.37
N LEU A 40 -0.60 2.79 -8.02
CA LEU A 40 0.00 1.59 -8.60
C LEU A 40 -0.30 1.51 -10.11
N GLU A 41 -1.54 1.77 -10.53
CA GLU A 41 -1.94 1.80 -11.93
C GLU A 41 -1.12 2.83 -12.73
N LEU A 42 -1.01 4.06 -12.23
CA LEU A 42 -0.32 5.17 -12.89
C LEU A 42 1.21 5.17 -12.74
N ASN A 43 1.77 4.23 -11.98
CA ASN A 43 3.17 4.29 -11.55
C ASN A 43 3.55 5.60 -10.84
N ALA A 44 2.63 6.15 -10.05
CA ALA A 44 2.83 7.42 -9.37
C ALA A 44 3.70 7.27 -8.11
N HIS A 45 4.20 8.41 -7.62
CA HIS A 45 4.92 8.47 -6.35
C HIS A 45 4.03 8.04 -5.19
N LEU A 46 4.56 7.21 -4.29
CA LEU A 46 3.87 6.75 -3.08
C LEU A 46 4.28 7.61 -1.88
N ASN A 47 3.32 8.02 -1.08
CA ASN A 47 3.58 8.61 0.23
C ASN A 47 4.29 7.58 1.12
N ALA A 48 5.32 8.04 1.83
CA ALA A 48 6.03 7.21 2.80
C ALA A 48 5.20 7.10 4.09
N PRO A 49 4.90 5.89 4.57
CA PRO A 49 4.23 5.72 5.85
C PRO A 49 5.14 6.15 6.99
N ASP A 50 4.59 6.90 7.95
CA ASP A 50 5.25 7.22 9.22
C ASP A 50 4.89 6.17 10.30
N PRO A 51 5.80 5.29 10.71
CA PRO A 51 5.52 4.28 11.73
C PRO A 51 5.19 4.85 13.11
N LYS A 52 5.58 6.11 13.39
CA LYS A 52 5.31 6.76 14.69
C LYS A 52 3.82 7.05 14.88
N THR A 53 3.07 7.14 13.78
CA THR A 53 1.64 7.52 13.79
C THR A 53 0.70 6.34 13.52
N PHE A 54 1.21 5.12 13.32
CA PHE A 54 0.38 3.93 13.08
C PHE A 54 -0.65 3.65 14.19
N TYR A 55 -0.32 4.03 15.42
CA TYR A 55 -1.19 3.89 16.58
C TYR A 55 -1.36 5.25 17.26
N ALA A 56 -1.69 6.28 16.47
CA ALA A 56 -1.97 7.62 16.98
C ALA A 56 -3.44 7.76 17.41
N PRO A 57 -3.75 8.58 18.43
CA PRO A 57 -5.11 8.90 18.81
C PRO A 57 -5.78 9.94 17.89
N ASP A 58 -4.96 10.69 17.12
CA ASP A 58 -5.39 11.85 16.35
C ASP A 58 -5.35 11.59 14.82
N ALA A 59 -5.83 12.56 14.05
CA ALA A 59 -5.92 12.49 12.59
C ALA A 59 -4.57 12.44 11.86
N ILE A 60 -3.48 12.86 12.51
CA ILE A 60 -2.14 12.98 11.93
C ILE A 60 -1.55 11.58 11.67
N GLY A 61 -1.19 11.32 10.41
CA GLY A 61 -0.74 10.01 9.94
C GLY A 61 -1.87 8.97 9.84
N TYR A 62 -3.13 9.41 9.85
CA TYR A 62 -4.30 8.54 9.72
C TYR A 62 -5.21 8.97 8.56
N THR A 63 -5.60 10.25 8.51
CA THR A 63 -6.53 10.78 7.47
C THR A 63 -5.97 11.94 6.66
N ASP A 64 -4.76 12.40 6.98
CA ASP A 64 -4.13 13.61 6.43
C ASP A 64 -3.07 13.34 5.36
N TYR A 65 -2.86 12.07 4.96
CA TYR A 65 -2.02 11.77 3.79
C TYR A 65 -2.68 12.31 2.51
N PRO A 66 -1.94 13.05 1.66
CA PRO A 66 -2.50 13.68 0.47
C PRO A 66 -2.82 12.65 -0.62
N PHE A 67 -3.90 12.90 -1.37
CA PHE A 67 -4.25 12.20 -2.60
C PHE A 67 -3.37 12.66 -3.78
N LEU A 68 -3.36 11.88 -4.86
CA LEU A 68 -2.79 12.24 -6.16
C LEU A 68 -3.45 13.47 -6.80
#